data_AF-A0A8H3BA83-F1
#
_entry.id   AF-A0A8H3BA83-F1
#
_cell.length_a   1.000
_cell.length_b   1.000
_cell.length_c   1.000
_cell.angle_alpha   90.00
_cell.angle_beta   90.00
_cell.angle_gamma   90.00
#
_symmetry.space_group_name_H-M   'P 1'
#
loop_
_entity.id
_entity.type
_entity.pdbx_description
1 polymer ?
#
loop_
_entity_poly.entity_id
_entity_poly.type
_entity_poly.pdbx_seq_one_letter_code
_entity_poly.pdbx_strand_id
1 'polypeptide(L)'
;MATPFQVQAYNAFLTILGKDRSSNQSISHDQLLGGIAHYLIVLPHPYVRSFVTLAISSAALWGRTPRAGPFGEAHRSAFGIRQAVHQAVVAKYKALQDDPNLSSILPPLGRKRVSLALTEWLDLLVSGSQPRTGSRDFALPRLAFLSGLVLGLKELEKQDITVSQHNISRSCAELVVSVAESLDVYAPSDSDPMPAWDSNLALRFREAEAHLDVVVELCAAVLHLVPSDQLTALDLSKLTCVCVGSVLHLFQNGFCFKLLESELVKLNPGRLGFKPNAKFPQQIKTLHNSSIYIHLGSIAKLIGHLCVCMAQSDFWRPRLYPILTGLVDGFGQASLHLEMTWSKCLLSRVKEDAEIAPEIQPVTTYVWHMLKSILFTTVLASQSVLDAIIYYSAVIPREGKLLSRGILLTFCRLSFVSTKFGALTAEGGGFSEMKRAFFGALDVLAFNYDDKDTTGDQSCIKLIWGISLIQIILFGKDVSYIS
;
A
#
# COMPACT_ATOMS: atom_id res chain seq x y z
N MET A 1 -23.64 -2.17 -37.35
CA MET A 1 -24.19 -0.79 -37.34
C MET A 1 -24.93 -0.60 -36.03
N ALA A 2 -24.61 0.44 -35.25
CA ALA A 2 -25.32 0.73 -34.02
C ALA A 2 -26.78 1.10 -34.31
N THR A 3 -27.72 0.65 -33.50
CA THR A 3 -29.13 1.02 -33.67
C THR A 3 -29.34 2.50 -33.35
N PRO A 4 -30.37 3.17 -33.91
CA PRO A 4 -30.67 4.57 -33.58
C PRO A 4 -30.82 4.81 -32.07
N PHE A 5 -31.37 3.82 -31.35
CA PHE A 5 -31.49 3.82 -29.90
C PHE A 5 -30.13 3.80 -29.18
N GLN A 6 -29.15 3.03 -29.66
CA GLN A 6 -27.81 2.98 -29.07
C GLN A 6 -27.07 4.32 -29.23
N VAL A 7 -27.23 4.99 -30.37
CA VAL A 7 -26.66 6.32 -30.61
C VAL A 7 -27.30 7.36 -29.69
N GLN A 8 -28.62 7.31 -29.51
CA GLN A 8 -29.33 8.19 -28.60
C GLN A 8 -28.94 7.96 -27.14
N ALA A 9 -28.84 6.70 -26.70
CA ALA A 9 -28.39 6.33 -25.36
C ALA A 9 -26.94 6.77 -25.10
N TYR A 10 -26.05 6.58 -26.07
CA TYR A 10 -24.66 7.04 -25.97
C TYR A 10 -24.57 8.57 -25.86
N ASN A 11 -25.29 9.31 -26.71
CA ASN A 11 -25.31 10.77 -26.64
C ASN A 11 -25.91 11.29 -25.33
N ALA A 12 -26.95 10.64 -24.81
CA ALA A 12 -27.51 10.93 -23.50
C ALA A 12 -26.48 10.67 -22.39
N PHE A 13 -25.76 9.55 -22.46
CA PHE A 13 -24.71 9.22 -21.50
C PHE A 13 -23.55 10.23 -21.52
N LEU A 14 -23.06 10.60 -22.71
CA LEU A 14 -22.03 11.64 -22.86
C LEU A 14 -22.49 12.99 -22.28
N THR A 15 -23.76 13.34 -22.51
CA THR A 15 -24.35 14.58 -21.98
C THR A 15 -24.37 14.57 -20.44
N ILE A 16 -24.58 13.42 -19.83
CA ILE A 16 -24.58 13.29 -18.36
C ILE A 16 -23.15 13.33 -17.82
N LEU A 17 -22.21 12.63 -18.45
CA LEU A 17 -20.78 12.70 -18.09
C LEU A 17 -20.19 14.11 -18.23
N GLY A 18 -20.63 14.88 -19.23
CA GLY A 18 -20.16 16.24 -19.46
C GLY A 18 -20.83 17.31 -18.60
N LYS A 19 -21.83 16.97 -17.77
CA LYS A 19 -22.54 17.92 -16.90
C LYS A 19 -22.02 17.89 -15.46
N ASP A 20 -22.02 19.05 -14.81
CA ASP A 20 -21.87 19.14 -13.36
C ASP A 20 -22.99 18.37 -12.66
N ARG A 21 -22.65 17.69 -11.57
CA ARG A 21 -23.61 17.03 -10.68
C ARG A 21 -24.58 18.06 -10.10
N SER A 22 -25.73 18.25 -10.77
CA SER A 22 -26.89 18.93 -10.19
C SER A 22 -27.76 17.92 -9.46
N SER A 23 -28.49 18.38 -8.45
CA SER A 23 -29.36 17.57 -7.58
C SER A 23 -30.48 16.78 -8.28
N ASN A 24 -30.61 16.90 -9.61
CA ASN A 24 -31.63 16.25 -10.44
C ASN A 24 -31.03 15.24 -11.45
N GLN A 25 -29.91 14.59 -11.14
CA GLN A 25 -29.42 13.47 -11.97
C GLN A 25 -30.24 12.21 -11.71
N SER A 26 -30.89 11.67 -12.76
CA SER A 26 -31.68 10.43 -12.69
C SER A 26 -30.83 9.15 -12.63
N ILE A 27 -29.51 9.25 -12.81
CA ILE A 27 -28.57 8.12 -12.89
C ILE A 27 -27.69 8.10 -11.64
N SER A 28 -27.56 6.93 -11.01
CA SER A 28 -26.70 6.75 -9.85
C SER A 28 -25.21 6.72 -10.23
N HIS A 29 -24.33 6.96 -9.26
CA HIS A 29 -22.88 6.92 -9.50
C HIS A 29 -22.42 5.54 -10.00
N ASP A 30 -22.95 4.46 -9.44
CA ASP A 30 -22.60 3.09 -9.83
C ASP A 30 -23.07 2.77 -11.25
N GLN A 31 -24.21 3.33 -11.67
CA GLN A 31 -24.68 3.23 -13.05
C GLN A 31 -23.77 3.98 -14.03
N LEU A 32 -23.19 5.13 -13.63
CA LEU A 32 -22.19 5.82 -14.44
C LEU A 32 -20.92 4.97 -14.61
N LEU A 33 -20.42 4.38 -13.52
CA LEU A 33 -19.25 3.50 -13.55
C LEU A 33 -19.49 2.24 -14.41
N GLY A 34 -20.66 1.61 -14.27
CA GLY A 34 -21.08 0.48 -15.10
C GLY A 34 -21.20 0.87 -16.58
N GLY A 35 -21.72 2.07 -16.85
CA GLY A 35 -21.77 2.65 -18.19
C GLY A 35 -20.38 2.83 -18.80
N ILE A 36 -19.40 3.29 -18.02
CA ILE A 36 -18.01 3.42 -18.48
C ILE A 36 -17.44 2.07 -18.89
N ALA A 37 -17.58 1.05 -18.05
CA ALA A 37 -17.12 -0.30 -18.39
C ALA A 37 -17.77 -0.79 -19.70
N HIS A 38 -19.09 -0.61 -19.84
CA HIS A 38 -19.83 -1.00 -21.03
C HIS A 38 -19.37 -0.26 -22.30
N TYR A 39 -19.30 1.06 -22.26
CA TYR A 39 -18.95 1.86 -23.44
C TYR A 39 -17.47 1.70 -23.82
N LEU A 40 -16.55 1.47 -22.88
CA LEU A 40 -15.17 1.10 -23.23
C LEU A 40 -15.11 -0.18 -24.07
N ILE A 41 -16.01 -1.13 -23.84
CA ILE A 41 -16.08 -2.39 -24.59
C ILE A 41 -16.71 -2.19 -25.97
N VAL A 42 -17.87 -1.52 -26.03
CA VAL A 42 -18.73 -1.50 -27.22
C VAL A 42 -18.38 -0.38 -28.20
N LEU A 43 -17.70 0.69 -27.77
CA LEU A 43 -17.44 1.82 -28.65
C LEU A 43 -16.50 1.45 -29.83
N PRO A 44 -16.80 1.96 -31.04
CA PRO A 44 -15.88 1.89 -32.16
C PRO A 44 -14.59 2.68 -31.89
N HIS A 45 -13.46 2.20 -32.41
CA HIS A 45 -12.12 2.78 -32.19
C HIS A 45 -12.06 4.33 -32.30
N PRO A 46 -12.64 4.99 -33.32
CA PRO A 46 -12.55 6.45 -33.44
C PRO A 46 -13.08 7.25 -32.24
N TYR A 47 -13.99 6.67 -31.45
CA TYR A 47 -14.63 7.36 -30.32
C TYR A 47 -13.97 7.05 -28.97
N VAL A 48 -13.19 5.98 -28.87
CA VAL A 48 -12.60 5.49 -27.60
C VAL A 48 -11.74 6.56 -26.95
N ARG A 49 -10.83 7.19 -27.72
CA ARG A 49 -9.93 8.21 -27.18
C ARG A 49 -10.68 9.38 -26.54
N SER A 50 -11.67 9.93 -27.25
CA SER A 50 -12.47 11.05 -26.75
C SER A 50 -13.33 10.66 -25.56
N PHE A 51 -13.84 9.43 -25.55
CA PHE A 51 -14.59 8.89 -24.42
C PHE A 51 -13.74 8.77 -23.16
N VAL A 52 -12.52 8.22 -23.28
CA VAL A 52 -11.57 8.13 -22.15
C VAL A 52 -11.23 9.50 -21.60
N THR A 53 -10.93 10.48 -22.46
CA THR A 53 -10.68 11.84 -22.02
C THR A 53 -11.86 12.39 -21.22
N LEU A 54 -13.09 12.21 -21.72
CA LEU A 54 -14.30 12.68 -21.04
C LEU A 54 -14.52 11.98 -19.69
N ALA A 55 -14.29 10.67 -19.60
CA ALA A 55 -14.47 9.92 -18.35
C ALA A 55 -13.47 10.36 -17.26
N ILE A 56 -12.22 10.64 -17.64
CA ILE A 56 -11.18 11.09 -16.71
C ILE A 56 -11.42 12.54 -16.28
N SER A 57 -11.99 13.38 -17.16
CA SER A 57 -12.28 14.79 -16.85
C SER A 57 -13.71 15.06 -16.35
N SER A 58 -14.54 14.03 -16.19
CA SER A 58 -15.96 14.20 -15.87
C SER A 58 -16.19 14.72 -14.46
N ALA A 59 -16.77 15.91 -14.34
CA ALA A 59 -17.22 16.45 -13.06
C ALA A 59 -18.36 15.64 -12.43
N ALA A 60 -19.14 14.89 -13.22
CA ALA A 60 -20.18 14.00 -12.69
C ALA A 60 -19.60 12.82 -11.89
N LEU A 61 -18.38 12.39 -12.24
CA LEU A 61 -17.67 11.31 -11.55
C LEU A 61 -16.79 11.86 -10.44
N TRP A 62 -16.04 12.92 -10.71
CA TRP A 62 -14.96 13.35 -9.83
C TRP A 62 -15.25 14.63 -9.05
N GLY A 63 -16.38 15.28 -9.30
CA GLY A 63 -16.64 16.64 -8.86
C GLY A 63 -15.84 17.67 -9.68
N ARG A 64 -15.98 18.95 -9.34
CA ARG A 64 -15.29 20.04 -10.06
C ARG A 64 -13.78 19.97 -9.93
N THR A 65 -13.29 19.60 -8.75
CA THR A 65 -11.87 19.37 -8.46
C THR A 65 -11.76 18.14 -7.56
N PRO A 66 -11.16 17.03 -8.03
CA PRO A 66 -11.14 15.78 -7.28
C PRO A 66 -10.48 15.94 -5.90
N ARG A 67 -9.45 16.80 -5.83
CA ARG A 67 -8.70 17.12 -4.61
C ARG A 67 -9.48 17.92 -3.57
N ALA A 68 -10.38 18.82 -3.99
CA ALA A 68 -11.15 19.64 -3.06
C ALA A 68 -12.52 19.03 -2.72
N GLY A 69 -12.86 17.91 -3.38
CA GLY A 69 -14.08 17.16 -3.12
C GLY A 69 -14.04 16.37 -1.80
N PRO A 70 -15.17 15.80 -1.38
CA PRO A 70 -15.21 14.91 -0.23
C PRO A 70 -14.40 13.62 -0.50
N PHE A 71 -13.57 13.22 0.46
CA PHE A 71 -12.73 12.01 0.36
C PHE A 71 -13.52 10.78 -0.10
N GLY A 72 -14.71 10.54 0.46
CA GLY A 72 -15.52 9.36 0.14
C GLY A 72 -16.01 9.33 -1.30
N GLU A 73 -16.21 10.48 -1.94
CA GLU A 73 -16.57 10.55 -3.36
C GLU A 73 -15.36 10.28 -4.24
N ALA A 74 -14.24 10.96 -3.99
CA ALA A 74 -13.00 10.74 -4.73
C ALA A 74 -12.51 9.29 -4.63
N HIS A 75 -12.57 8.69 -3.43
CA HIS A 75 -12.24 7.29 -3.19
C HIS A 75 -13.17 6.35 -3.99
N ARG A 76 -14.49 6.52 -3.88
CA ARG A 76 -15.45 5.70 -4.62
C ARG A 76 -15.23 5.78 -6.14
N SER A 77 -15.01 6.99 -6.67
CA SER A 77 -14.76 7.20 -8.10
C SER A 77 -13.46 6.55 -8.57
N ALA A 78 -12.38 6.71 -7.79
CA ALA A 78 -11.09 6.12 -8.11
C ALA A 78 -11.16 4.58 -8.19
N PHE A 79 -11.75 3.94 -7.18
CA PHE A 79 -11.90 2.49 -7.15
C PHE A 79 -12.88 1.99 -8.21
N GLY A 80 -13.98 2.72 -8.40
CA GLY A 80 -14.97 2.43 -9.43
C GLY A 80 -14.37 2.45 -10.83
N ILE A 81 -13.61 3.49 -11.18
CA ILE A 81 -12.95 3.62 -12.47
C ILE A 81 -11.88 2.55 -12.66
N ARG A 82 -11.04 2.31 -11.65
CA ARG A 82 -10.04 1.25 -11.69
C ARG A 82 -10.70 -0.10 -12.02
N GLN A 83 -11.79 -0.43 -11.33
CA GLN A 83 -12.50 -1.68 -11.53
C GLN A 83 -13.20 -1.74 -12.90
N ALA A 84 -13.84 -0.65 -13.32
CA ALA A 84 -14.52 -0.56 -14.61
C ALA A 84 -13.55 -0.78 -15.78
N VAL A 85 -12.38 -0.14 -15.74
CA VAL A 85 -11.34 -0.27 -16.78
C VAL A 85 -10.73 -1.67 -16.75
N HIS A 86 -10.41 -2.20 -15.58
CA HIS A 86 -9.91 -3.57 -15.42
C HIS A 86 -10.86 -4.58 -16.09
N GLN A 87 -12.15 -4.52 -15.76
CA GLN A 87 -13.15 -5.41 -16.35
C GLN A 87 -13.32 -5.16 -17.85
N ALA A 88 -13.28 -3.91 -18.29
CA ALA A 88 -13.41 -3.57 -19.70
C ALA A 88 -12.26 -4.14 -20.55
N VAL A 89 -11.02 -4.16 -20.06
CA VAL A 89 -9.88 -4.75 -20.79
C VAL A 89 -10.10 -6.24 -21.05
N VAL A 90 -10.48 -7.00 -20.02
CA VAL A 90 -10.73 -8.44 -20.13
C VAL A 90 -11.95 -8.73 -21.03
N ALA A 91 -13.02 -7.96 -20.84
CA ALA A 91 -14.24 -8.11 -21.63
C ALA A 91 -14.06 -7.67 -23.10
N LYS A 92 -13.26 -6.63 -23.36
CA LYS A 92 -12.95 -6.17 -24.72
C LYS A 92 -12.20 -7.23 -25.50
N TYR A 93 -11.23 -7.90 -24.87
CA TYR A 93 -10.52 -9.00 -25.52
C TYR A 93 -11.49 -10.12 -25.95
N LYS A 94 -12.39 -10.55 -25.06
CA LYS A 94 -13.43 -11.54 -25.38
C LYS A 94 -14.34 -11.06 -26.52
N ALA A 95 -14.80 -9.82 -26.46
CA ALA A 95 -15.63 -9.23 -27.51
C ALA A 95 -14.93 -9.18 -28.88
N LEU A 96 -13.61 -8.98 -28.91
CA LEU A 96 -12.82 -9.03 -30.15
C LEU A 96 -12.63 -10.46 -30.67
N GLN A 97 -12.52 -11.46 -29.78
CA GLN A 97 -12.49 -12.87 -30.17
C GLN A 97 -13.81 -13.33 -30.80
N ASP A 98 -14.92 -12.84 -30.27
CA ASP A 98 -16.27 -13.17 -30.72
C ASP A 98 -16.70 -12.38 -31.98
N ASP A 99 -15.89 -11.41 -32.44
CA ASP A 99 -16.22 -10.59 -33.61
C ASP A 99 -16.08 -11.39 -34.93
N PRO A 100 -17.19 -11.63 -35.66
CA PRO A 100 -17.14 -12.40 -36.91
C PRO A 100 -16.27 -11.73 -37.97
N ASN A 101 -16.07 -10.42 -37.94
CA ASN A 101 -15.22 -9.70 -38.91
C ASN A 101 -13.73 -9.94 -38.68
N LEU A 102 -13.35 -10.25 -37.44
CA LEU A 102 -11.97 -10.58 -37.06
C LEU A 102 -11.70 -12.08 -37.11
N SER A 103 -12.77 -12.89 -37.12
CA SER A 103 -12.69 -14.33 -37.37
C SER A 103 -12.07 -14.63 -38.74
N SER A 104 -11.30 -15.72 -38.81
CA SER A 104 -10.63 -16.15 -40.03
C SER A 104 -10.63 -17.67 -40.06
N ILE A 105 -10.85 -18.23 -41.26
CA ILE A 105 -10.79 -19.68 -41.53
C ILE A 105 -9.41 -20.24 -41.13
N LEU A 106 -8.36 -19.42 -41.23
CA LEU A 106 -7.04 -19.71 -40.70
C LEU A 106 -6.90 -19.16 -39.28
N PRO A 107 -6.85 -20.03 -38.23
CA PRO A 107 -6.78 -19.60 -36.83
C PRO A 107 -5.60 -18.68 -36.48
N PRO A 108 -4.39 -18.83 -37.06
CA PRO A 108 -3.28 -17.90 -36.78
C PRO A 108 -3.53 -16.47 -37.25
N LEU A 109 -4.20 -16.31 -38.41
CA LEU A 109 -4.52 -14.99 -38.96
C LEU A 109 -5.60 -14.28 -38.15
N GLY A 110 -6.62 -15.03 -37.68
CA GLY A 110 -7.65 -14.48 -36.80
C GLY A 110 -7.07 -13.97 -35.48
N ARG A 111 -6.20 -14.77 -34.84
CA ARG A 111 -5.49 -14.35 -33.61
C ARG A 111 -4.65 -13.09 -33.82
N LYS A 112 -3.95 -12.97 -34.96
CA LYS A 112 -3.18 -11.77 -35.29
C LYS A 112 -4.06 -10.53 -35.46
N ARG A 113 -5.22 -10.66 -36.11
CA ARG A 113 -6.19 -9.56 -36.27
C ARG A 113 -6.77 -9.09 -34.94
N VAL A 114 -7.15 -10.02 -34.06
CA VAL A 114 -7.60 -9.71 -32.70
C VAL A 114 -6.52 -8.99 -31.90
N SER A 115 -5.28 -9.46 -31.97
CA SER A 115 -4.13 -8.83 -31.29
C SER A 115 -3.87 -7.40 -31.80
N LEU A 116 -3.96 -7.18 -33.11
CA LEU A 116 -3.81 -5.84 -33.71
C LEU A 116 -4.94 -4.90 -33.27
N ALA A 117 -6.20 -5.36 -33.36
CA ALA A 117 -7.35 -4.56 -32.93
C ALA A 117 -7.29 -4.22 -31.43
N LEU A 118 -6.85 -5.16 -30.60
CA LEU A 118 -6.62 -4.90 -29.18
C LEU A 118 -5.51 -3.86 -28.98
N THR A 119 -4.41 -3.95 -29.74
CA THR A 119 -3.30 -2.99 -29.67
C THR A 119 -3.75 -1.58 -30.01
N GLU A 120 -4.47 -1.41 -31.12
CA GLU A 120 -5.04 -0.12 -31.51
C GLU A 120 -5.98 0.44 -30.43
N TRP A 121 -6.83 -0.41 -29.86
CA TRP A 121 -7.72 -0.01 -28.77
C TRP A 121 -6.96 0.43 -27.52
N LEU A 122 -5.93 -0.31 -27.09
CA LEU A 122 -5.08 0.03 -25.95
C LEU A 122 -4.35 1.37 -26.16
N ASP A 123 -3.82 1.61 -27.36
CA ASP A 123 -3.19 2.89 -27.72
C ASP A 123 -4.17 4.06 -27.62
N LEU A 124 -5.43 3.85 -27.97
CA LEU A 124 -6.48 4.85 -27.83
C LEU A 124 -6.86 5.12 -26.37
N LEU A 125 -6.82 4.09 -25.50
CA LEU A 125 -7.01 4.28 -24.06
C LEU A 125 -5.89 5.11 -23.45
N VAL A 126 -4.63 4.72 -23.71
CA VAL A 126 -3.45 5.42 -23.19
C VAL A 126 -3.43 6.88 -23.68
N SER A 127 -3.57 7.10 -24.98
CA SER A 127 -3.59 8.45 -25.57
C SER A 127 -4.82 9.28 -25.21
N GLY A 128 -5.91 8.64 -24.78
CA GLY A 128 -7.10 9.29 -24.25
C GLY A 128 -6.94 9.74 -22.80
N SER A 129 -6.09 9.04 -22.04
CA SER A 129 -5.80 9.32 -20.63
C SER A 129 -4.83 10.47 -20.39
N GLN A 130 -4.11 10.89 -21.43
CA GLN A 130 -3.17 11.99 -21.36
C GLN A 130 -3.90 13.33 -21.15
N PRO A 131 -3.39 14.21 -20.26
CA PRO A 131 -4.00 15.49 -20.01
C PRO A 131 -3.96 16.36 -21.28
N ARG A 132 -5.12 16.86 -21.73
CA ARG A 132 -5.20 17.79 -22.88
C ARG A 132 -4.85 19.22 -22.50
N THR A 133 -5.02 19.55 -21.24
CA THR A 133 -4.70 20.84 -20.63
C THR A 133 -3.66 20.55 -19.56
N GLY A 134 -2.63 21.39 -19.39
CA GLY A 134 -1.64 21.25 -18.30
C GLY A 134 -2.21 21.38 -16.88
N SER A 135 -3.53 21.26 -16.70
CA SER A 135 -4.18 21.17 -15.39
C SER A 135 -3.75 19.87 -14.70
N ARG A 136 -3.37 20.02 -13.43
CA ARG A 136 -2.97 18.94 -12.55
C ARG A 136 -4.15 18.26 -11.84
N ASP A 137 -5.38 18.75 -12.06
CA ASP A 137 -6.58 18.24 -11.40
C ASP A 137 -6.93 16.80 -11.82
N PHE A 138 -6.36 16.32 -12.93
CA PHE A 138 -6.63 14.99 -13.49
C PHE A 138 -5.64 13.90 -13.02
N ALA A 139 -4.68 14.23 -12.15
CA ALA A 139 -3.64 13.28 -11.71
C ALA A 139 -4.23 12.00 -11.07
N LEU A 140 -5.15 12.16 -10.11
CA LEU A 140 -5.82 11.02 -9.46
C LEU A 140 -6.75 10.26 -10.42
N PRO A 141 -7.62 10.93 -11.21
CA PRO A 141 -8.41 10.27 -12.25
C PRO A 141 -7.60 9.42 -13.23
N ARG A 142 -6.49 9.96 -13.73
CA ARG A 142 -5.59 9.25 -14.65
C ARG A 142 -4.93 8.06 -13.96
N LEU A 143 -4.49 8.21 -12.71
CA LEU A 143 -3.88 7.13 -11.94
C LEU A 143 -4.86 5.97 -11.74
N ALA A 144 -6.09 6.27 -11.37
CA ALA A 144 -7.15 5.26 -11.21
C ALA A 144 -7.43 4.51 -12.53
N PHE A 145 -7.51 5.25 -13.65
CA PHE A 145 -7.73 4.67 -14.96
C PHE A 145 -6.58 3.75 -15.40
N LEU A 146 -5.34 4.23 -15.32
CA LEU A 146 -4.16 3.46 -15.72
C LEU A 146 -3.88 2.28 -14.78
N SER A 147 -4.19 2.41 -13.50
CA SER A 147 -4.19 1.30 -12.54
C SER A 147 -5.13 0.19 -13.00
N GLY A 148 -6.35 0.53 -13.44
CA GLY A 148 -7.30 -0.45 -13.98
C GLY A 148 -6.80 -1.10 -15.27
N LEU A 149 -6.19 -0.31 -16.16
CA LEU A 149 -5.61 -0.79 -17.41
C LEU A 149 -4.52 -1.84 -17.16
N VAL A 150 -3.53 -1.53 -16.31
CA VAL A 150 -2.42 -2.43 -16.00
C VAL A 150 -2.90 -3.72 -15.31
N LEU A 151 -3.89 -3.62 -14.41
CA LEU A 151 -4.51 -4.81 -13.81
C LEU A 151 -5.18 -5.71 -14.85
N GLY A 152 -5.93 -5.11 -15.79
CA GLY A 152 -6.57 -5.87 -16.86
C GLY A 152 -5.57 -6.52 -17.80
N LEU A 153 -4.48 -5.83 -18.16
CA LEU A 153 -3.40 -6.42 -18.94
C LEU A 153 -2.75 -7.59 -18.21
N LYS A 154 -2.51 -7.46 -16.89
CA LYS A 154 -1.94 -8.54 -16.09
C LYS A 154 -2.86 -9.75 -16.00
N GLU A 155 -4.17 -9.52 -15.93
CA GLU A 155 -5.16 -10.58 -15.91
C GLU A 155 -5.20 -11.33 -17.25
N LEU A 156 -5.05 -10.63 -18.38
CA LEU A 156 -4.88 -11.27 -19.69
C LEU A 156 -3.60 -12.12 -19.74
N GLU A 157 -2.48 -11.61 -19.23
CA GLU A 157 -1.24 -12.41 -19.16
C GLU A 157 -1.40 -13.69 -18.34
N LYS A 158 -2.13 -13.64 -17.21
CA LYS A 158 -2.42 -14.83 -16.38
C LYS A 158 -3.31 -15.87 -17.08
N GLN A 159 -4.07 -15.45 -18.07
CA GLN A 159 -4.92 -16.32 -18.89
C GLN A 159 -4.17 -16.84 -20.13
N ASP A 160 -2.84 -16.74 -20.15
CA ASP A 160 -1.95 -17.12 -21.25
C ASP A 160 -2.26 -16.42 -22.59
N ILE A 161 -2.87 -15.23 -22.52
CA ILE A 161 -3.20 -14.43 -23.70
C ILE A 161 -1.97 -13.61 -24.10
N THR A 162 -1.51 -13.80 -25.33
CA THR A 162 -0.37 -13.05 -25.89
C THR A 162 -0.76 -11.60 -26.15
N VAL A 163 -0.47 -10.73 -25.20
CA VAL A 163 -0.51 -9.27 -25.37
C VAL A 163 0.87 -8.76 -25.80
N SER A 164 0.90 -7.74 -26.65
CA SER A 164 2.15 -7.10 -27.06
C SER A 164 2.91 -6.55 -25.84
N GLN A 165 4.16 -6.98 -25.66
CA GLN A 165 5.07 -6.44 -24.64
C GLN A 165 5.24 -4.92 -24.73
N HIS A 166 5.18 -4.37 -25.95
CA HIS A 166 5.19 -2.93 -26.14
C HIS A 166 4.02 -2.23 -25.43
N ASN A 167 2.81 -2.79 -25.50
CA ASN A 167 1.63 -2.19 -24.88
C ASN A 167 1.67 -2.29 -23.35
N ILE A 168 2.17 -3.41 -22.83
CA ILE A 168 2.36 -3.61 -21.39
C ILE A 168 3.38 -2.59 -20.89
N SER A 169 4.56 -2.56 -21.50
CA SER A 169 5.64 -1.63 -21.17
C SER A 169 5.20 -0.17 -21.25
N ARG A 170 4.49 0.22 -22.32
CA ARG A 170 3.93 1.57 -22.49
C ARG A 170 2.91 1.92 -21.41
N SER A 171 1.99 1.00 -21.09
CA SER A 171 0.97 1.22 -20.06
C SER A 171 1.58 1.37 -18.67
N CYS A 172 2.62 0.58 -18.38
CA CYS A 172 3.42 0.70 -17.15
C CYS A 172 4.17 2.03 -17.08
N ALA A 173 4.80 2.48 -18.17
CA ALA A 173 5.51 3.76 -18.19
C ALA A 173 4.56 4.94 -17.94
N GLU A 174 3.39 4.93 -18.58
CA GLU A 174 2.36 5.97 -18.40
C GLU A 174 1.76 5.94 -16.99
N LEU A 175 1.62 4.76 -16.39
CA LEU A 175 1.25 4.61 -14.98
C LEU A 175 2.29 5.25 -14.06
N VAL A 176 3.59 5.02 -14.29
CA VAL A 176 4.67 5.64 -13.51
C VAL A 176 4.62 7.16 -13.61
N VAL A 177 4.41 7.71 -14.81
CA VAL A 177 4.22 9.16 -15.00
C VAL A 177 3.01 9.66 -14.21
N SER A 178 1.88 8.95 -14.24
CA SER A 178 0.69 9.33 -13.49
C SER A 178 0.86 9.25 -11.97
N VAL A 179 1.72 8.35 -11.47
CA VAL A 179 2.11 8.32 -10.05
C VAL A 179 2.96 9.54 -9.71
N ALA A 180 3.94 9.89 -10.54
CA ALA A 180 4.76 11.09 -10.33
C ALA A 180 3.89 12.36 -10.25
N GLU A 181 2.97 12.53 -11.21
CA GLU A 181 2.00 13.64 -11.20
C GLU A 181 1.14 13.67 -9.94
N SER A 182 0.70 12.50 -9.47
CA SER A 182 -0.08 12.40 -8.23
C SER A 182 0.76 12.79 -7.01
N LEU A 183 2.01 12.35 -6.94
CA LEU A 183 2.91 12.74 -5.85
C LEU A 183 3.20 14.25 -5.86
N ASP A 184 3.30 14.88 -7.03
CA ASP A 184 3.53 16.33 -7.13
C ASP A 184 2.31 17.17 -6.73
N VAL A 185 1.11 16.64 -6.92
CA VAL A 185 -0.14 17.30 -6.53
C VAL A 185 -0.44 17.10 -5.05
N TYR A 186 -0.38 15.86 -4.58
CA TYR A 186 -0.88 15.46 -3.26
C TYR A 186 0.21 15.43 -2.19
N ALA A 187 1.49 15.40 -2.57
CA ALA A 187 2.62 15.49 -1.65
C ALA A 187 3.67 16.49 -2.17
N PRO A 188 3.32 17.78 -2.35
CA PRO A 188 4.26 18.76 -2.88
C PRO A 188 5.48 18.88 -1.95
N SER A 189 6.68 18.80 -2.51
CA SER A 189 7.93 19.02 -1.76
C SER A 189 8.45 20.42 -2.04
N ASP A 190 8.81 21.16 -0.99
CA ASP A 190 9.42 22.49 -1.10
C ASP A 190 10.91 22.42 -1.51
N SER A 191 11.50 21.21 -1.56
CA SER A 191 12.91 20.98 -1.89
C SER A 191 13.08 19.77 -2.82
N ASP A 192 13.91 19.95 -3.85
CA ASP A 192 14.29 18.94 -4.83
C ASP A 192 15.83 18.98 -4.99
N PRO A 193 16.58 17.91 -4.66
CA PRO A 193 16.12 16.60 -4.20
C PRO A 193 15.55 16.61 -2.77
N MET A 194 14.60 15.70 -2.50
CA MET A 194 13.97 15.55 -1.19
C MET A 194 15.03 15.36 -0.08
N PRO A 195 14.92 16.05 1.07
CA PRO A 195 15.86 15.92 2.18
C PRO A 195 15.86 14.50 2.75
N ALA A 196 16.88 14.17 3.56
CA ALA A 196 16.91 12.95 4.35
C ALA A 196 15.60 12.85 5.16
N TRP A 197 14.73 11.91 4.79
CA TRP A 197 13.39 11.85 5.35
C TRP A 197 13.42 11.23 6.75
N ASP A 198 12.65 11.83 7.66
CA ASP A 198 12.37 11.29 8.98
C ASP A 198 10.88 10.93 9.11
N SER A 199 10.52 10.24 10.19
CA SER A 199 9.13 9.86 10.45
C SER A 199 8.19 11.06 10.60
N ASN A 200 8.70 12.22 11.02
CA ASN A 200 7.91 13.45 11.13
C ASN A 200 7.56 14.02 9.76
N LEU A 201 8.45 13.94 8.78
CA LEU A 201 8.17 14.34 7.40
C LEU A 201 7.09 13.43 6.79
N ALA A 202 7.19 12.12 7.00
CA ALA A 202 6.21 11.15 6.53
C ALA A 202 4.80 11.43 7.09
N LEU A 203 4.71 11.72 8.38
CA LEU A 203 3.44 12.10 9.03
C LEU A 203 2.91 13.44 8.50
N ARG A 204 3.79 14.44 8.31
CA ARG A 204 3.42 15.76 7.78
C ARG A 204 2.81 15.69 6.38
N PHE A 205 3.40 14.91 5.47
CA PHE A 205 2.85 14.73 4.12
C PHE A 205 1.42 14.18 4.18
N ARG A 206 1.21 13.17 5.02
CA ARG A 206 -0.11 12.58 5.15
C ARG A 206 -1.09 13.56 5.80
N GLU A 207 -0.73 14.19 6.91
CA GLU A 207 -1.62 15.11 7.66
C GLU A 207 -2.08 16.29 6.80
N ALA A 208 -1.24 16.73 5.86
CA ALA A 208 -1.56 17.81 4.94
C ALA A 208 -2.61 17.42 3.88
N GLU A 209 -2.75 16.14 3.52
CA GLU A 209 -3.57 15.72 2.38
C GLU A 209 -4.21 14.33 2.59
N ALA A 210 -5.50 14.32 2.92
CA ALA A 210 -6.23 13.07 3.14
C ALA A 210 -6.40 12.22 1.87
N HIS A 211 -6.42 12.83 0.67
CA HIS A 211 -6.57 12.09 -0.59
C HIS A 211 -5.33 11.27 -0.97
N LEU A 212 -4.21 11.49 -0.28
CA LEU A 212 -2.98 10.72 -0.46
C LEU A 212 -3.20 9.23 -0.15
N ASP A 213 -4.11 8.91 0.77
CA ASP A 213 -4.50 7.53 1.10
C ASP A 213 -5.03 6.79 -0.15
N VAL A 214 -5.81 7.48 -1.02
CA VAL A 214 -6.29 6.92 -2.29
C VAL A 214 -5.14 6.63 -3.25
N VAL A 215 -4.16 7.54 -3.34
CA VAL A 215 -2.98 7.38 -4.20
C VAL A 215 -2.15 6.16 -3.76
N VAL A 216 -1.91 6.03 -2.44
CA VAL A 216 -1.16 4.91 -1.86
C VAL A 216 -1.84 3.58 -2.14
N GLU A 217 -3.16 3.51 -1.98
CA GLU A 217 -3.93 2.29 -2.25
C GLU A 217 -3.88 1.88 -3.72
N LEU A 218 -4.04 2.84 -4.64
CA LEU A 218 -3.90 2.57 -6.07
C LEU A 218 -2.49 2.07 -6.39
N CYS A 219 -1.45 2.71 -5.85
CA CYS A 219 -0.06 2.30 -6.03
C CYS A 219 0.21 0.89 -5.50
N ALA A 220 -0.26 0.58 -4.29
CA ALA A 220 -0.08 -0.73 -3.67
C ALA A 220 -0.73 -1.86 -4.48
N ALA A 221 -1.82 -1.56 -5.19
CA ALA A 221 -2.50 -2.52 -6.04
C ALA A 221 -1.74 -2.85 -7.34
N VAL A 222 -0.88 -1.97 -7.87
CA VAL A 222 -0.34 -2.12 -9.25
C VAL A 222 1.17 -1.99 -9.41
N LEU A 223 1.87 -1.27 -8.53
CA LEU A 223 3.29 -0.99 -8.78
C LEU A 223 4.18 -2.23 -8.72
N HIS A 224 3.79 -3.26 -7.97
CA HIS A 224 4.49 -4.55 -7.98
C HIS A 224 4.42 -5.28 -9.33
N LEU A 225 3.57 -4.83 -10.25
CA LEU A 225 3.47 -5.34 -11.62
C LEU A 225 4.34 -4.57 -12.61
N VAL A 226 4.87 -3.41 -12.20
CA VAL A 226 5.70 -2.56 -13.04
C VAL A 226 7.15 -3.06 -12.99
N PRO A 227 7.85 -3.18 -14.14
CA PRO A 227 9.27 -3.53 -14.16
C PRO A 227 10.13 -2.57 -13.33
N SER A 228 11.12 -3.11 -12.60
CA SER A 228 12.00 -2.32 -11.71
C SER A 228 12.73 -1.19 -12.45
N ASP A 229 13.16 -1.40 -13.69
CA ASP A 229 13.83 -0.39 -14.52
C ASP A 229 12.95 0.85 -14.73
N GLN A 230 11.65 0.66 -14.96
CA GLN A 230 10.71 1.78 -15.13
C GLN A 230 10.40 2.47 -13.80
N LEU A 231 10.28 1.71 -12.70
CA LEU A 231 10.04 2.28 -11.37
C LEU A 231 11.16 3.21 -10.93
N THR A 232 12.41 2.94 -11.33
CA THR A 232 13.55 3.78 -10.90
C THR A 232 13.53 5.20 -11.45
N ALA A 233 12.70 5.48 -12.46
CA ALA A 233 12.45 6.83 -12.96
C ALA A 233 11.58 7.69 -12.01
N LEU A 234 10.85 7.06 -11.08
CA LEU A 234 10.05 7.75 -10.07
C LEU A 234 10.93 8.21 -8.90
N ASP A 235 10.52 9.26 -8.20
CA ASP A 235 11.05 9.57 -6.85
C ASP A 235 10.59 8.49 -5.84
N LEU A 236 11.34 7.37 -5.81
CA LEU A 236 11.09 6.23 -4.95
C LEU A 236 11.20 6.59 -3.45
N SER A 237 12.02 7.57 -3.11
CA SER A 237 12.15 8.07 -1.74
C SER A 237 10.86 8.73 -1.29
N LYS A 238 10.33 9.66 -2.11
CA LYS A 238 9.05 10.35 -1.84
C LYS A 238 7.89 9.37 -1.75
N LEU A 239 7.79 8.42 -2.68
CA LEU A 239 6.74 7.40 -2.63
C LEU A 239 6.85 6.52 -1.37
N THR A 240 8.06 6.11 -0.98
CA THR A 240 8.30 5.33 0.24
C THR A 240 7.88 6.12 1.48
N CYS A 241 8.27 7.40 1.56
CA CYS A 241 7.90 8.31 2.65
C CYS A 241 6.38 8.43 2.80
N VAL A 242 5.66 8.62 1.68
CA VAL A 242 4.19 8.69 1.64
C VAL A 242 3.53 7.38 2.10
N CYS A 243 4.03 6.22 1.64
CA CYS A 243 3.51 4.91 2.05
C CYS A 243 3.72 4.66 3.55
N VAL A 244 4.92 4.94 4.06
CA VAL A 244 5.24 4.81 5.49
C VAL A 244 4.40 5.79 6.32
N GLY A 245 4.26 7.04 5.87
CA GLY A 245 3.42 8.05 6.53
C GLY A 245 1.98 7.61 6.69
N SER A 246 1.41 6.98 5.66
CA SER A 246 0.04 6.42 5.70
C SER A 246 -0.11 5.32 6.75
N VAL A 247 0.88 4.41 6.84
CA VAL A 247 0.92 3.34 7.85
C VAL A 247 1.10 3.91 9.27
N LEU A 248 2.07 4.81 9.46
CA LEU A 248 2.32 5.42 10.77
C LEU A 248 1.10 6.23 11.24
N HIS A 249 0.45 6.96 10.34
CA HIS A 249 -0.76 7.70 10.66
C HIS A 249 -1.92 6.78 11.04
N LEU A 250 -2.15 5.67 10.31
CA LEU A 250 -3.16 4.66 10.69
C LEU A 250 -2.95 4.18 12.13
N PHE A 251 -1.70 3.93 12.52
CA PHE A 251 -1.35 3.52 13.89
C PHE A 251 -1.24 4.68 14.87
N GLN A 252 -1.56 5.91 14.44
CA GLN A 252 -1.44 7.16 15.20
C GLN A 252 -0.04 7.29 15.83
N ASN A 253 0.99 6.90 15.07
CA ASN A 253 2.40 6.83 15.50
C ASN A 253 2.59 6.08 16.83
N GLY A 254 1.82 5.01 17.06
CA GLY A 254 1.84 4.21 18.29
C GLY A 254 0.87 4.66 19.38
N PHE A 255 0.18 5.80 19.22
CA PHE A 255 -0.78 6.32 20.20
C PHE A 255 -2.22 5.83 19.99
N CYS A 256 -2.46 4.88 19.09
CA CYS A 256 -3.81 4.39 18.76
C CYS A 256 -4.61 3.83 19.96
N PHE A 257 -3.96 3.50 21.07
CA PHE A 257 -4.60 3.02 22.31
C PHE A 257 -4.59 4.03 23.46
N LYS A 258 -4.24 5.29 23.22
CA LYS A 258 -4.23 6.33 24.26
C LYS A 258 -5.63 6.56 24.87
N LEU A 259 -6.68 6.50 24.05
CA LEU A 259 -8.06 6.60 24.54
C LEU A 259 -8.46 5.34 25.33
N LEU A 260 -8.07 4.14 24.86
CA LEU A 260 -8.28 2.88 25.59
C LEU A 260 -7.71 2.95 27.01
N GLU A 261 -6.46 3.43 27.16
CA GLU A 261 -5.82 3.61 28.46
C GLU A 261 -6.68 4.46 29.41
N SER A 262 -7.25 5.56 28.92
CA SER A 262 -8.01 6.50 29.74
C SER A 262 -9.48 6.12 30.00
N GLU A 263 -10.08 5.30 29.13
CA GLU A 263 -11.52 4.98 29.16
C GLU A 263 -11.84 3.60 29.74
N LEU A 264 -10.87 2.69 29.76
CA LEU A 264 -11.03 1.35 30.32
C LEU A 264 -10.96 1.38 31.85
N VAL A 265 -11.91 0.75 32.53
CA VAL A 265 -12.04 0.72 33.99
C VAL A 265 -12.42 -0.68 34.48
N LYS A 266 -12.19 -0.95 35.77
CA LYS A 266 -12.75 -2.13 36.44
C LYS A 266 -14.17 -1.82 36.91
N LEU A 267 -15.15 -2.55 36.38
CA LEU A 267 -16.54 -2.55 36.82
C LEU A 267 -16.71 -3.45 38.05
N ASN A 268 -17.82 -3.35 38.79
CA ASN A 268 -18.21 -4.34 39.80
C ASN A 268 -18.91 -5.51 39.06
N PRO A 269 -18.47 -6.78 39.13
CA PRO A 269 -17.70 -7.48 40.17
C PRO A 269 -16.20 -7.72 39.87
N GLY A 270 -15.48 -6.70 39.40
CA GLY A 270 -14.03 -6.74 39.11
C GLY A 270 -13.66 -6.92 37.63
N ARG A 271 -14.65 -7.08 36.74
CA ARG A 271 -14.43 -7.24 35.29
C ARG A 271 -14.05 -5.92 34.62
N LEU A 272 -13.26 -5.99 33.56
CA LEU A 272 -12.95 -4.82 32.73
C LEU A 272 -14.14 -4.41 31.88
N GLY A 273 -14.38 -3.11 31.82
CA GLY A 273 -15.41 -2.49 31.00
C GLY A 273 -15.03 -1.04 30.66
N PHE A 274 -15.89 -0.37 29.89
CA PHE A 274 -15.68 1.04 29.55
C PHE A 274 -16.46 1.96 30.48
N LYS A 275 -15.92 3.17 30.69
CA LYS A 275 -16.70 4.27 31.28
C LYS A 275 -17.96 4.55 30.45
N PRO A 276 -19.04 5.07 31.07
CA PRO A 276 -20.19 5.57 30.32
C PRO A 276 -19.74 6.59 29.26
N ASN A 277 -20.25 6.47 28.03
CA ASN A 277 -19.91 7.34 26.89
C ASN A 277 -18.46 7.28 26.39
N ALA A 278 -17.76 6.16 26.61
CA ALA A 278 -16.45 5.91 26.01
C ALA A 278 -16.48 6.01 24.47
N LYS A 279 -15.49 6.70 23.89
CA LYS A 279 -15.38 6.93 22.45
C LYS A 279 -14.51 5.88 21.75
N PHE A 280 -13.62 5.22 22.49
CA PHE A 280 -12.67 4.26 21.95
C PHE A 280 -13.33 3.12 21.14
N PRO A 281 -14.46 2.50 21.56
CA PRO A 281 -15.11 1.46 20.77
C PRO A 281 -15.48 1.91 19.34
N GLN A 282 -15.95 3.15 19.19
CA GLN A 282 -16.28 3.71 17.89
C GLN A 282 -15.01 4.05 17.10
N GLN A 283 -14.01 4.64 17.76
CA GLN A 283 -12.74 5.00 17.14
C GLN A 283 -12.04 3.78 16.54
N ILE A 284 -11.88 2.69 17.30
CA ILE A 284 -11.18 1.51 16.81
C ILE A 284 -11.93 0.84 15.66
N LYS A 285 -13.27 0.85 15.69
CA LYS A 285 -14.10 0.37 14.58
C LYS A 285 -13.88 1.22 13.32
N THR A 286 -13.81 2.55 13.47
CA THR A 286 -13.49 3.45 12.35
C THR A 286 -12.10 3.19 11.78
N LEU A 287 -11.09 2.93 12.63
CA LEU A 287 -9.74 2.59 12.17
C LEU A 287 -9.71 1.26 11.40
N HIS A 288 -10.39 0.23 11.89
CA HIS A 288 -10.50 -1.07 11.19
C HIS A 288 -11.23 -0.96 9.85
N ASN A 289 -12.23 -0.09 9.77
CA ASN A 289 -12.99 0.15 8.54
C ASN A 289 -12.29 1.15 7.60
N SER A 290 -11.15 1.71 8.00
CA SER A 290 -10.40 2.62 7.14
C SER A 290 -9.80 1.86 5.95
N SER A 291 -9.73 2.53 4.80
CA SER A 291 -9.29 1.89 3.57
C SER A 291 -7.80 1.48 3.62
N ILE A 292 -6.95 2.28 4.27
CA ILE A 292 -5.55 1.92 4.55
C ILE A 292 -5.44 0.66 5.40
N TYR A 293 -6.29 0.45 6.40
CA TYR A 293 -6.26 -0.77 7.21
C TYR A 293 -6.58 -2.01 6.38
N ILE A 294 -7.59 -1.92 5.50
CA ILE A 294 -7.99 -3.02 4.59
C ILE A 294 -6.83 -3.38 3.64
N HIS A 295 -6.08 -2.38 3.16
CA HIS A 295 -5.00 -2.56 2.19
C HIS A 295 -3.59 -2.63 2.81
N LEU A 296 -3.49 -2.66 4.14
CA LEU A 296 -2.24 -2.56 4.89
C LEU A 296 -1.18 -3.59 4.45
N GLY A 297 -1.58 -4.84 4.22
CA GLY A 297 -0.67 -5.88 3.75
C GLY A 297 -0.07 -5.60 2.36
N SER A 298 -0.85 -5.02 1.45
CA SER A 298 -0.36 -4.62 0.12
C SER A 298 0.57 -3.41 0.20
N ILE A 299 0.27 -2.46 1.08
CA ILE A 299 1.10 -1.27 1.31
C ILE A 299 2.44 -1.68 1.92
N ALA A 300 2.44 -2.59 2.90
CA ALA A 300 3.67 -3.12 3.50
C ALA A 300 4.56 -3.82 2.46
N LYS A 301 3.96 -4.62 1.57
CA LYS A 301 4.67 -5.26 0.45
C LYS A 301 5.20 -4.23 -0.55
N LEU A 302 4.43 -3.18 -0.84
CA LEU A 302 4.88 -2.09 -1.70
C LEU A 302 6.11 -1.40 -1.12
N ILE A 303 6.09 -1.01 0.16
CA ILE A 303 7.25 -0.41 0.85
C ILE A 303 8.48 -1.29 0.66
N GLY A 304 8.32 -2.60 0.88
CA GLY A 304 9.40 -3.55 0.69
C GLY A 304 9.92 -3.63 -0.75
N HIS A 305 9.02 -3.68 -1.71
CA HIS A 305 9.36 -3.68 -3.13
C HIS A 305 10.13 -2.42 -3.54
N LEU A 306 9.73 -1.24 -3.06
CA LEU A 306 10.42 0.03 -3.33
C LEU A 306 11.85 0.00 -2.78
N CYS A 307 12.07 -0.53 -1.56
CA CYS A 307 13.41 -0.69 -1.00
C CYS A 307 14.31 -1.56 -1.88
N VAL A 308 13.79 -2.67 -2.40
CA VAL A 308 14.53 -3.57 -3.30
C VAL A 308 14.84 -2.89 -4.64
N CYS A 309 13.88 -2.18 -5.24
CA CYS A 309 14.11 -1.43 -6.47
C CYS A 309 15.21 -0.36 -6.29
N MET A 310 15.19 0.35 -5.17
CA MET A 310 16.25 1.33 -4.84
C MET A 310 17.61 0.66 -4.65
N ALA A 311 17.67 -0.50 -4.01
CA ALA A 311 18.90 -1.26 -3.81
C ALA A 311 19.49 -1.82 -5.12
N GLN A 312 18.63 -2.15 -6.09
CA GLN A 312 19.06 -2.63 -7.41
C GLN A 312 19.57 -1.50 -8.33
N SER A 313 19.16 -0.25 -8.10
CA SER A 313 19.44 0.88 -8.99
C SER A 313 20.71 1.64 -8.62
N ASP A 314 21.61 1.84 -9.58
CA ASP A 314 22.85 2.61 -9.37
C ASP A 314 22.58 4.06 -8.93
N PHE A 315 21.46 4.67 -9.34
CA PHE A 315 21.08 6.01 -8.93
C PHE A 315 20.65 6.09 -7.46
N TRP A 316 19.92 5.08 -6.99
CA TRP A 316 19.32 5.08 -5.65
C TRP A 316 20.23 4.47 -4.59
N ARG A 317 21.15 3.57 -4.94
CA ARG A 317 22.09 2.94 -3.99
C ARG A 317 22.79 3.94 -3.05
N PRO A 318 23.38 5.06 -3.53
CA PRO A 318 24.03 6.03 -2.64
C PRO A 318 23.07 6.76 -1.68
N ARG A 319 21.77 6.71 -1.94
CA ARG A 319 20.71 7.39 -1.16
C ARG A 319 19.92 6.42 -0.30
N LEU A 320 20.19 5.12 -0.40
CA LEU A 320 19.40 4.07 0.23
C LEU A 320 19.50 4.10 1.75
N TYR A 321 20.70 4.29 2.31
CA TYR A 321 20.90 4.21 3.77
C TYR A 321 20.07 5.22 4.57
N PRO A 322 20.04 6.53 4.24
CA PRO A 322 19.15 7.49 4.89
C PRO A 322 17.68 7.07 4.83
N ILE A 323 17.26 6.48 3.71
CA ILE A 323 15.88 6.05 3.50
C ILE A 323 15.52 4.86 4.40
N LEU A 324 16.39 3.85 4.45
CA LEU A 324 16.20 2.70 5.34
C LEU A 324 16.23 3.12 6.81
N THR A 325 17.06 4.11 7.16
CA THR A 325 17.13 4.67 8.52
C THR A 325 15.82 5.33 8.91
N GLY A 326 15.26 6.21 8.08
CA GLY A 326 13.96 6.85 8.33
C GLY A 326 12.83 5.83 8.53
N LEU A 327 12.86 4.73 7.78
CA LEU A 327 11.90 3.63 7.91
C LEU A 327 12.05 2.93 9.27
N VAL A 328 13.27 2.46 9.60
CA VAL A 328 13.53 1.74 10.85
C VAL A 328 13.22 2.63 12.06
N ASP A 329 13.62 3.90 12.03
CA ASP A 329 13.36 4.86 13.10
C ASP A 329 11.86 5.15 13.25
N GLY A 330 11.12 5.30 12.15
CA GLY A 330 9.68 5.53 12.18
C GLY A 330 8.91 4.40 12.87
N PHE A 331 9.15 3.14 12.46
CA PHE A 331 8.54 1.98 13.12
C PHE A 331 9.07 1.79 14.54
N GLY A 332 10.34 2.10 14.80
CA GLY A 332 10.95 2.04 16.12
C GLY A 332 10.31 3.00 17.11
N GLN A 333 10.06 4.25 16.72
CA GLN A 333 9.38 5.26 17.54
C GLN A 333 7.91 4.90 17.76
N ALA A 334 7.19 4.49 16.72
CA ALA A 334 5.81 4.04 16.87
C ALA A 334 5.70 2.84 17.83
N SER A 335 6.63 1.89 17.76
CA SER A 335 6.65 0.73 18.67
C SER A 335 6.97 1.14 20.11
N LEU A 336 7.81 2.15 20.32
CA LEU A 336 8.10 2.69 21.65
C LEU A 336 6.86 3.35 22.27
N HIS A 337 6.19 4.22 21.52
CA HIS A 337 4.95 4.86 21.97
C HIS A 337 3.86 3.82 22.29
N LEU A 338 3.77 2.78 21.46
CA LEU A 338 2.83 1.69 21.66
C LEU A 338 3.12 0.91 22.94
N GLU A 339 4.37 0.51 23.18
CA GLU A 339 4.79 -0.18 24.41
C GLU A 339 4.49 0.65 25.66
N MET A 340 4.82 1.95 25.63
CA MET A 340 4.56 2.88 26.74
C MET A 340 3.07 3.06 27.02
N THR A 341 2.23 3.07 25.99
CA THR A 341 0.76 3.19 26.13
C THR A 341 0.16 1.87 26.60
N TRP A 342 0.62 0.75 26.04
CA TRP A 342 0.12 -0.59 26.37
C TRP A 342 0.44 -0.99 27.80
N SER A 343 1.67 -0.75 28.28
CA SER A 343 2.09 -1.08 29.66
C SER A 343 1.26 -0.40 30.75
N LYS A 344 0.65 0.76 30.43
CA LYS A 344 -0.25 1.49 31.33
C LYS A 344 -1.71 1.03 31.23
N CYS A 345 -2.10 0.42 30.11
CA CYS A 345 -3.45 -0.03 29.86
C CYS A 345 -3.84 -1.21 30.76
N LEU A 346 -5.04 -1.18 31.34
CA LEU A 346 -5.54 -2.27 32.19
C LEU A 346 -5.66 -3.60 31.41
N LEU A 347 -5.90 -3.55 30.10
CA LEU A 347 -6.00 -4.74 29.24
C LEU A 347 -4.69 -5.54 29.19
N SER A 348 -3.53 -4.88 29.35
CA SER A 348 -2.23 -5.55 29.38
C SER A 348 -2.05 -6.50 30.57
N ARG A 349 -2.86 -6.31 31.63
CA ARG A 349 -2.77 -7.07 32.88
C ARG A 349 -3.72 -8.27 32.94
N VAL A 350 -4.59 -8.42 31.93
CA VAL A 350 -5.56 -9.52 31.84
C VAL A 350 -4.84 -10.82 31.54
N LYS A 351 -5.12 -11.85 32.34
CA LYS A 351 -4.61 -13.21 32.11
C LYS A 351 -5.67 -14.10 31.50
N GLU A 352 -6.92 -13.94 31.90
CA GLU A 352 -8.04 -14.78 31.47
C GLU A 352 -9.17 -13.97 30.86
N ASP A 353 -9.81 -14.49 29.81
CA ASP A 353 -10.92 -13.83 29.14
C ASP A 353 -12.16 -13.63 30.05
N ALA A 354 -12.26 -14.40 31.15
CA ALA A 354 -13.30 -14.24 32.16
C ALA A 354 -13.21 -12.90 32.93
N GLU A 355 -12.04 -12.25 32.92
CA GLU A 355 -11.83 -10.91 33.50
C GLU A 355 -12.38 -9.78 32.62
N ILE A 356 -12.75 -10.09 31.37
CA ILE A 356 -13.28 -9.13 30.39
C ILE A 356 -14.81 -9.23 30.37
N ALA A 357 -15.50 -8.10 30.52
CA ALA A 357 -16.95 -8.09 30.41
C ALA A 357 -17.40 -8.50 28.99
N PRO A 358 -18.43 -9.36 28.83
CA PRO A 358 -18.86 -9.88 27.53
C PRO A 358 -19.14 -8.78 26.49
N GLU A 359 -19.65 -7.63 26.93
CA GLU A 359 -20.03 -6.51 26.05
C GLU A 359 -18.81 -5.87 25.37
N ILE A 360 -17.62 -5.95 25.97
CA ILE A 360 -16.39 -5.33 25.44
C ILE A 360 -15.50 -6.32 24.69
N GLN A 361 -15.82 -7.62 24.69
CA GLN A 361 -15.04 -8.64 23.98
C GLN A 361 -14.86 -8.34 22.48
N PRO A 362 -15.88 -7.87 21.72
CA PRO A 362 -15.68 -7.51 20.31
C PRO A 362 -14.65 -6.38 20.14
N VAL A 363 -14.62 -5.42 21.08
CA VAL A 363 -13.66 -4.30 21.07
C VAL A 363 -12.26 -4.80 21.37
N THR A 364 -12.09 -5.70 22.35
CA THR A 364 -10.78 -6.28 22.65
C THR A 364 -10.25 -7.13 21.49
N THR A 365 -11.12 -7.83 20.73
CA THR A 365 -10.74 -8.49 19.48
C THR A 365 -10.17 -7.50 18.46
N TYR A 366 -10.82 -6.33 18.26
CA TYR A 366 -10.28 -5.30 17.37
C TYR A 366 -8.92 -4.77 17.85
N VAL A 367 -8.71 -4.60 19.16
CA VAL A 367 -7.42 -4.20 19.74
C VAL A 367 -6.33 -5.21 19.40
N TRP A 368 -6.59 -6.49 19.62
CA TRP A 368 -5.63 -7.55 19.32
C TRP A 368 -5.33 -7.68 17.83
N HIS A 369 -6.35 -7.54 16.97
CA HIS A 369 -6.13 -7.49 15.53
C HIS A 369 -5.28 -6.30 15.11
N MET A 370 -5.48 -5.11 15.69
CA MET A 370 -4.66 -3.94 15.40
C MET A 370 -3.20 -4.14 15.86
N LEU A 371 -2.98 -4.66 17.08
CA LEU A 371 -1.64 -5.02 17.57
C LEU A 371 -0.93 -6.01 16.64
N LYS A 372 -1.66 -7.04 16.18
CA LYS A 372 -1.15 -8.04 15.23
C LYS A 372 -0.79 -7.40 13.89
N SER A 373 -1.63 -6.51 13.38
CA SER A 373 -1.38 -5.75 12.14
C SER A 373 -0.16 -4.85 12.25
N ILE A 374 0.07 -4.20 13.40
CA ILE A 374 1.28 -3.42 13.68
C ILE A 374 2.52 -4.33 13.63
N LEU A 375 2.49 -5.45 14.36
CA LEU A 375 3.60 -6.42 14.38
C LEU A 375 3.95 -6.91 12.97
N PHE A 376 2.95 -7.37 12.21
CA PHE A 376 3.17 -7.91 10.86
C PHE A 376 3.67 -6.86 9.87
N THR A 377 3.15 -5.64 9.93
CA THR A 377 3.60 -4.56 9.06
C THR A 377 5.06 -4.20 9.35
N THR A 378 5.41 -4.07 10.64
CA THR A 378 6.79 -3.81 11.07
C THR A 378 7.72 -4.93 10.63
N VAL A 379 7.34 -6.20 10.81
CA VAL A 379 8.16 -7.34 10.38
C VAL A 379 8.39 -7.35 8.86
N LEU A 380 7.35 -7.13 8.06
CA LEU A 380 7.48 -7.07 6.60
C LEU A 380 8.40 -5.93 6.17
N ALA A 381 8.25 -4.74 6.76
CA ALA A 381 9.08 -3.59 6.44
C ALA A 381 10.55 -3.83 6.86
N SER A 382 10.78 -4.34 8.07
CA SER A 382 12.12 -4.71 8.57
C SER A 382 12.77 -5.80 7.71
N GLN A 383 12.01 -6.80 7.27
CA GLN A 383 12.53 -7.85 6.41
C GLN A 383 13.05 -7.28 5.09
N SER A 384 12.33 -6.33 4.49
CA SER A 384 12.79 -5.71 3.24
C SER A 384 14.03 -4.84 3.42
N VAL A 385 14.18 -4.20 4.58
CA VAL A 385 15.44 -3.51 4.96
C VAL A 385 16.59 -4.51 5.04
N LEU A 386 16.38 -5.66 5.68
CA LEU A 386 17.41 -6.71 5.79
C LEU A 386 17.76 -7.32 4.44
N ASP A 387 16.76 -7.58 3.59
CA ASP A 387 16.99 -8.07 2.24
C ASP A 387 17.83 -7.05 1.43
N ALA A 388 17.57 -5.74 1.61
CA ALA A 388 18.37 -4.68 1.00
C ALA A 388 19.84 -4.69 1.48
N ILE A 389 20.06 -4.86 2.79
CA ILE A 389 21.40 -4.90 3.41
C ILE A 389 22.18 -6.15 2.98
N ILE A 390 21.56 -7.33 3.06
CA ILE A 390 22.21 -8.62 2.88
C ILE A 390 22.55 -8.87 1.41
N TYR A 391 21.65 -8.53 0.47
CA TYR A 391 21.79 -8.96 -0.92
C TYR A 391 22.40 -7.92 -1.86
N TYR A 392 22.38 -6.62 -1.52
CA TYR A 392 22.69 -5.57 -2.50
C TYR A 392 23.93 -4.73 -2.19
N SER A 393 24.67 -5.00 -1.11
CA SER A 393 25.96 -4.37 -0.72
C SER A 393 26.01 -2.84 -0.78
N ALA A 394 24.85 -2.17 -0.88
CA ALA A 394 24.74 -0.72 -1.02
C ALA A 394 24.89 0.00 0.33
N VAL A 395 24.82 -0.76 1.42
CA VAL A 395 24.92 -0.29 2.79
C VAL A 395 26.24 -0.82 3.35
N ILE A 396 27.09 0.06 3.88
CA ILE A 396 28.37 -0.39 4.46
C ILE A 396 28.12 -1.23 5.72
N PRO A 397 28.99 -2.18 6.09
CA PRO A 397 28.75 -3.09 7.21
C PRO A 397 28.37 -2.38 8.52
N ARG A 398 29.01 -1.25 8.82
CA ARG A 398 28.69 -0.43 10.00
C ARG A 398 27.24 0.07 10.01
N GLU A 399 26.77 0.55 8.86
CA GLU A 399 25.40 1.03 8.68
C GLU A 399 24.39 -0.11 8.77
N GLY A 400 24.71 -1.26 8.18
CA GLY A 400 23.89 -2.48 8.28
C GLY A 400 23.73 -2.95 9.73
N LYS A 401 24.79 -2.88 10.53
CA LYS A 401 24.76 -3.16 11.98
C LYS A 401 23.84 -2.18 12.73
N LEU A 402 23.87 -0.88 12.41
CA LEU A 402 22.99 0.11 13.05
C LEU A 402 21.51 -0.15 12.74
N LEU A 403 21.17 -0.38 11.47
CA LEU A 403 19.80 -0.69 11.05
C LEU A 403 19.29 -1.98 11.70
N SER A 404 20.11 -3.03 11.70
CA SER A 404 19.76 -4.33 12.30
C SER A 404 19.52 -4.22 13.81
N ARG A 405 20.32 -3.42 14.51
CA ARG A 405 20.09 -3.11 15.93
C ARG A 405 18.76 -2.38 16.15
N GLY A 406 18.43 -1.41 15.30
CA GLY A 406 17.14 -0.70 15.35
C GLY A 406 15.95 -1.63 15.15
N ILE A 407 16.05 -2.56 14.19
CA ILE A 407 15.04 -3.59 13.94
C ILE A 407 14.85 -4.50 15.16
N LEU A 408 15.94 -5.02 15.74
CA LEU A 408 15.85 -5.88 16.92
C LEU A 408 15.23 -5.16 18.12
N LEU A 409 15.64 -3.92 18.39
CA LEU A 409 15.04 -3.09 19.44
C LEU A 409 13.53 -2.89 19.21
N THR A 410 13.12 -2.70 17.96
CA THR A 410 11.71 -2.59 17.58
C THR A 410 10.95 -3.89 17.89
N PHE A 411 11.51 -5.05 17.54
CA PHE A 411 10.91 -6.34 17.88
C PHE A 411 10.83 -6.59 19.39
N CYS A 412 11.80 -6.11 20.17
CA CYS A 412 11.75 -6.21 21.63
C CYS A 412 10.57 -5.43 22.21
N ARG A 413 10.35 -4.21 21.71
CA ARG A 413 9.21 -3.37 22.13
C ARG A 413 7.87 -4.00 21.77
N LEU A 414 7.82 -4.81 20.72
CA LEU A 414 6.61 -5.54 20.28
C LEU A 414 6.53 -6.99 20.82
N SER A 415 7.46 -7.40 21.67
CA SER A 415 7.52 -8.77 22.20
C SER A 415 6.25 -9.19 22.97
N PHE A 416 5.61 -8.23 23.64
CA PHE A 416 4.34 -8.46 24.34
C PHE A 416 3.21 -8.89 23.39
N VAL A 417 3.29 -8.52 22.11
CA VAL A 417 2.36 -8.97 21.07
C VAL A 417 2.78 -10.35 20.59
N SER A 418 4.04 -10.52 20.20
CA SER A 418 4.51 -11.78 19.60
C SER A 418 4.40 -12.98 20.55
N THR A 419 4.61 -12.78 21.85
CA THR A 419 4.48 -13.84 22.87
C THR A 419 3.06 -14.39 22.97
N LYS A 420 2.03 -13.56 22.76
CA LYS A 420 0.62 -13.99 22.73
C LYS A 420 0.27 -14.80 21.49
N PHE A 421 1.06 -14.70 20.43
CA PHE A 421 0.89 -15.46 19.17
C PHE A 421 1.89 -16.62 19.04
N GLY A 422 2.43 -17.10 20.17
CA GLY A 422 3.30 -18.28 20.19
C GLY A 422 4.79 -18.00 19.90
N ALA A 423 5.18 -16.72 19.87
CA ALA A 423 6.57 -16.27 19.72
C ALA A 423 7.33 -16.96 18.57
N LEU A 424 8.67 -17.00 18.65
CA LEU A 424 9.54 -17.66 17.68
C LEU A 424 9.56 -19.20 17.82
N THR A 425 8.84 -19.77 18.80
CA THR A 425 8.97 -21.19 19.21
C THR A 425 7.70 -22.03 19.10
N ALA A 426 6.56 -21.46 18.68
CA ALA A 426 5.33 -22.24 18.53
C ALA A 426 5.48 -23.41 17.55
N GLU A 427 5.13 -24.61 18.04
CA GLU A 427 5.14 -25.89 17.32
C GLU A 427 4.12 -25.96 16.16
N GLY A 428 3.26 -24.95 16.02
CA GLY A 428 2.35 -24.74 14.88
C GLY A 428 2.93 -23.91 13.73
N GLY A 429 4.26 -23.72 13.68
CA GLY A 429 4.91 -22.90 12.67
C GLY A 429 4.82 -21.41 12.98
N GLY A 430 5.37 -20.99 14.14
CA GLY A 430 5.49 -19.58 14.50
C GLY A 430 5.95 -18.71 13.33
N PHE A 431 5.41 -17.50 13.24
CA PHE A 431 5.50 -16.58 12.10
C PHE A 431 6.89 -16.58 11.42
N SER A 432 7.01 -17.31 10.31
CA SER A 432 8.28 -17.60 9.63
C SER A 432 9.02 -16.33 9.21
N GLU A 433 8.27 -15.30 8.87
CA GLU A 433 8.76 -14.00 8.45
C GLU A 433 9.40 -13.25 9.62
N MET A 434 8.86 -13.34 10.84
CA MET A 434 9.50 -12.74 12.01
C MET A 434 10.74 -13.51 12.43
N LYS A 435 10.74 -14.85 12.32
CA LYS A 435 11.98 -15.64 12.52
C LYS A 435 13.04 -15.20 11.52
N ARG A 436 12.69 -15.12 10.23
CA ARG A 436 13.60 -14.69 9.17
C ARG A 436 14.15 -13.29 9.42
N ALA A 437 13.29 -12.33 9.79
CA ALA A 437 13.72 -10.97 10.05
C ALA A 437 14.57 -10.87 11.32
N PHE A 438 14.21 -11.59 12.38
CA PHE A 438 14.95 -11.60 13.64
C PHE A 438 16.34 -12.20 13.47
N PHE A 439 16.43 -13.42 12.90
CA PHE A 439 17.71 -14.08 12.68
C PHE A 439 18.52 -13.36 11.60
N GLY A 440 17.90 -12.82 10.54
CA GLY A 440 18.61 -12.01 9.55
C GLY A 440 19.25 -10.76 10.15
N ALA A 441 18.57 -10.09 11.10
CA ALA A 441 19.16 -8.96 11.82
C ALA A 441 20.31 -9.38 12.74
N LEU A 442 20.18 -10.53 13.40
CA LEU A 442 21.27 -11.10 14.21
C LEU A 442 22.48 -11.48 13.35
N ASP A 443 22.25 -12.10 12.19
CA ASP A 443 23.31 -12.49 11.26
C ASP A 443 24.09 -11.26 10.79
N VAL A 444 23.41 -10.16 10.43
CA VAL A 444 24.08 -8.90 10.05
C VAL A 444 24.89 -8.31 11.22
N LEU A 445 24.41 -8.43 12.46
CA LEU A 445 25.15 -7.97 13.64
C LEU A 445 26.36 -8.85 13.96
N ALA A 446 26.22 -10.16 13.81
CA ALA A 446 27.27 -11.15 14.04
C ALA A 446 28.33 -11.14 12.93
N PHE A 447 27.97 -10.68 11.73
CA PHE A 447 28.89 -10.58 10.60
C PHE A 447 30.01 -9.57 10.90
N ASN A 448 31.22 -10.07 11.10
CA ASN A 448 32.42 -9.25 11.25
C ASN A 448 33.22 -9.30 9.94
N TYR A 449 33.43 -8.13 9.33
CA TYR A 449 34.12 -8.01 8.03
C TYR A 449 35.65 -7.90 8.19
N ASP A 450 36.13 -7.67 9.41
CA ASP A 450 37.55 -7.54 9.70
C ASP A 450 37.98 -8.70 10.60
N ASP A 451 38.77 -9.61 10.04
CA ASP A 451 39.38 -10.73 10.74
C ASP A 451 40.32 -10.26 11.88
N LYS A 452 40.67 -8.97 11.93
CA LYS A 452 41.42 -8.34 13.02
C LYS A 452 40.54 -7.73 14.10
N ASP A 453 39.24 -7.62 13.87
CA ASP A 453 38.23 -7.15 14.83
C ASP A 453 37.77 -8.29 15.77
N THR A 454 38.57 -9.35 15.83
CA THR A 454 38.46 -10.40 16.84
C THR A 454 39.03 -9.92 18.18
N THR A 455 38.17 -9.85 19.20
CA THR A 455 38.45 -10.05 20.64
C THR A 455 39.02 -8.91 21.50
N GLY A 456 39.25 -7.69 20.99
CA GLY A 456 39.87 -6.62 21.79
C GLY A 456 38.93 -5.66 22.54
N ASP A 457 37.77 -5.31 21.99
CA ASP A 457 36.98 -4.15 22.45
C ASP A 457 35.69 -4.49 23.21
N GLN A 458 35.47 -5.78 23.50
CA GLN A 458 34.23 -6.30 24.10
C GLN A 458 32.94 -6.00 23.31
N SER A 459 33.01 -5.59 22.03
CA SER A 459 31.82 -5.28 21.22
C SER A 459 30.90 -6.49 21.06
N CYS A 460 31.46 -7.68 20.77
CA CYS A 460 30.71 -8.93 20.73
C CYS A 460 30.10 -9.29 22.09
N ILE A 461 30.78 -9.01 23.20
CA ILE A 461 30.26 -9.30 24.55
C ILE A 461 29.11 -8.35 24.89
N LYS A 462 29.22 -7.04 24.63
CA LYS A 462 28.10 -6.09 24.82
C LYS A 462 26.92 -6.41 23.91
N LEU A 463 27.18 -6.84 22.68
CA LEU A 463 26.16 -7.30 21.75
C LEU A 463 25.49 -8.57 22.29
N ILE A 464 26.26 -9.56 22.75
CA ILE A 464 25.75 -10.80 23.35
C ILE A 464 24.94 -10.51 24.62
N TRP A 465 25.37 -9.63 25.52
CA TRP A 465 24.58 -9.25 26.70
C TRP A 465 23.29 -8.52 26.34
N GLY A 466 23.34 -7.63 25.33
CA GLY A 466 22.14 -7.02 24.75
C GLY A 466 21.21 -8.07 24.13
N ILE A 467 21.75 -8.99 23.32
CA ILE A 467 21.01 -10.07 22.65
C ILE A 467 20.47 -11.08 23.66
N SER A 468 21.16 -11.39 24.74
CA SER A 468 20.70 -12.31 25.79
C SER A 468 19.43 -11.76 26.45
N LEU A 469 19.37 -10.44 26.72
CA LEU A 469 18.15 -9.81 27.21
C LEU A 469 17.02 -9.89 26.16
N ILE A 470 17.34 -9.67 24.89
CA ILE A 470 16.40 -9.76 23.76
C ILE A 470 15.88 -11.19 23.54
N GLN A 471 16.75 -12.19 23.66
CA GLN A 471 16.41 -13.60 23.56
C GLN A 471 15.55 -14.05 24.75
N ILE A 472 15.88 -13.63 25.96
CA ILE A 472 15.03 -13.89 27.15
C ILE A 472 13.62 -13.33 26.92
N ILE A 473 13.53 -12.09 26.43
CA ILE A 473 12.26 -11.40 26.19
C ILE A 473 11.45 -12.06 25.07
N LEU A 474 12.09 -12.49 23.97
CA LEU A 474 11.39 -13.05 22.80
C LEU A 474 11.15 -14.55 22.85
N PHE A 475 11.98 -15.32 23.56
CA PHE A 475 11.85 -16.79 23.64
C PHE A 475 11.17 -17.25 24.94
N GLY A 476 10.91 -16.35 25.90
CA GLY A 476 10.13 -16.65 27.11
C GLY A 476 10.74 -17.75 27.98
N LYS A 477 12.05 -18.02 27.85
CA LYS A 477 12.78 -19.02 28.64
C LYS A 477 13.85 -18.34 29.48
N ASP A 478 13.91 -18.72 30.75
CA ASP A 478 15.03 -18.40 31.65
C ASP A 478 16.33 -18.92 31.03
N VAL A 479 17.30 -18.01 30.85
CA VAL A 479 18.66 -18.35 30.40
C VAL A 479 19.37 -19.06 31.55
N SER A 480 19.19 -20.38 31.61
CA SER A 480 19.95 -21.29 32.47
C SER A 480 20.88 -22.21 31.66
N TYR A 481 20.98 -22.01 30.35
CA TYR A 481 21.90 -22.74 29.47
C TYR A 481 22.73 -21.80 28.59
N ILE A 482 23.61 -21.04 29.22
CA ILE A 482 24.86 -20.59 28.59
C ILE A 482 25.95 -20.79 29.64
N SER A 483 26.63 -21.94 29.57
CA SER A 483 27.92 -22.22 30.19
C SER A 483 28.92 -22.52 29.09
#